data_AF-E2ACR2-F1
#
_entry.id   AF-E2ACR2-F1
#
_cell.length_a   1.000
_cell.length_b   1.000
_cell.length_c   1.000
_cell.angle_alpha   90.00
_cell.angle_beta   90.00
_cell.angle_gamma   90.00
#
_symmetry.space_group_name_H-M   'P 1'
#
loop_
_entity.id
_entity.type
_entity.pdbx_description
1 polymer ?
#
loop_
_entity_poly.entity_id
_entity_poly.type
_entity_poly.pdbx_seq_one_letter_code
_entity_poly.pdbx_strand_id
1 'polypeptide(L)'
;MKRFKAVIEDVIVQPNKIQPIIVNFQNGKLKDEEDKEISCGLFHDQRKDKTVLALSNGQIVYKGYRPDVEKESTRTMLVLHNKKTGKVRLFEAERWQVTPVLEKPDFEDNKDNIDEKIVTLNKQFGSKKVKRRTEQFEKIKMDVNSIKEQLENTVSNIEIDRLDLSVPTDDCISNTLLPTCNRDATNVKDVYNIDDIIPKSKLEMLYEYAMEVLNGDFNEEGKSTFFKNTLKFIQSDPDNVNKVALLLYIEMINAWCDLLLKDVKKRDVVVCPISEEVNQHIIDTYSVPSTNGRTRPNIMKDKGLIHCLILALMIWNFELDLEQFRVIMKRKTGLKKLLNFVKVIGAVSSKKDKNIIMLKVPLPSPSKLTPEEREQNLNPLLSSGWTVQSDRDAIYKEFVFKNFNEAFGFMTRVALQAEKMDHHPEWFNVYNKVNITLSSHDVNGLSQRDVKLATFIDKVAGK
;
A
#
# COMPACT_ATOMS: atom_id res chain seq x y z
N MET A 1 68.05 -18.31 51.69
CA MET A 1 67.56 -18.81 50.38
C MET A 1 68.54 -19.86 49.83
N LYS A 2 68.14 -21.13 49.69
CA LYS A 2 68.95 -22.13 48.96
C LYS A 2 68.94 -21.74 47.46
N ARG A 3 70.09 -21.35 46.91
CA ARG A 3 70.23 -21.07 45.46
C ARG A 3 70.13 -22.40 44.70
N PHE A 4 69.00 -22.64 44.05
CA PHE A 4 68.88 -23.71 43.06
C PHE A 4 69.60 -23.27 41.78
N LYS A 5 70.73 -23.88 41.45
CA LYS A 5 71.34 -23.77 40.12
C LYS A 5 70.54 -24.66 39.18
N ALA A 6 69.65 -24.08 38.41
CA ALA A 6 68.93 -24.79 37.34
C ALA A 6 69.60 -24.52 36.00
N VAL A 7 69.76 -25.57 35.18
CA VAL A 7 70.24 -25.45 33.80
C VAL A 7 69.03 -25.42 32.88
N ILE A 8 68.97 -24.42 32.00
CA ILE A 8 67.94 -24.32 30.97
C ILE A 8 68.21 -25.42 29.95
N GLU A 9 67.28 -26.35 29.81
CA GLU A 9 67.38 -27.47 28.87
C GLU A 9 66.90 -27.05 27.47
N ASP A 10 65.81 -26.28 27.41
CA ASP A 10 65.16 -25.91 26.16
C ASP A 10 64.32 -24.62 26.32
N VAL A 11 64.22 -23.84 25.25
CA VAL A 11 63.42 -22.61 25.16
C VAL A 11 62.54 -22.70 23.92
N ILE A 12 61.24 -22.91 24.12
CA ILE A 12 60.30 -23.11 23.03
C ILE A 12 59.56 -21.79 22.76
N VAL A 13 59.89 -21.18 21.63
CA VAL A 13 59.27 -19.97 21.07
C VAL A 13 58.43 -20.44 19.89
N GLN A 14 57.10 -20.31 19.97
CA GLN A 14 56.09 -20.82 19.01
C GLN A 14 56.05 -22.36 18.83
N PRO A 15 55.31 -23.09 19.69
CA PRO A 15 55.16 -24.54 19.55
C PRO A 15 54.27 -24.89 18.33
N ASN A 16 54.71 -25.82 17.48
CA ASN A 16 54.00 -26.25 16.26
C ASN A 16 52.58 -26.83 16.46
N LYS A 17 52.09 -27.02 17.71
CA LYS A 17 50.76 -27.62 17.94
C LYS A 17 49.93 -27.02 19.08
N ILE A 18 50.51 -26.56 20.19
CA ILE A 18 49.75 -25.97 21.31
C ILE A 18 50.58 -24.89 21.99
N GLN A 19 50.15 -23.63 21.88
CA GLN A 19 50.75 -22.52 22.63
C GLN A 19 50.00 -22.36 23.96
N PRO A 20 50.70 -22.32 25.11
CA PRO A 20 50.04 -22.12 26.40
C PRO A 20 49.43 -20.71 26.49
N ILE A 21 48.20 -20.64 26.97
CA ILE A 21 47.45 -19.39 27.14
C ILE A 21 47.28 -19.10 28.63
N ILE A 22 47.70 -17.92 29.07
CA ILE A 22 47.44 -17.39 30.41
C ILE A 22 46.22 -16.46 30.32
N VAL A 23 45.14 -16.83 31.02
CA VAL A 23 43.89 -16.07 31.01
C VAL A 23 43.80 -15.18 32.25
N ASN A 24 43.53 -13.90 32.03
CA ASN A 24 43.20 -12.95 33.08
C ASN A 24 41.73 -12.53 32.98
N PHE A 25 41.00 -12.72 34.07
CA PHE A 25 39.60 -12.32 34.17
C PHE A 25 39.50 -10.88 34.67
N GLN A 26 38.72 -10.05 33.98
CA GLN A 26 38.55 -8.63 34.33
C GLN A 26 38.01 -8.41 35.75
N ASN A 27 37.15 -9.32 36.24
CA ASN A 27 36.49 -9.20 37.55
C ASN A 27 37.23 -9.91 38.70
N GLY A 28 38.51 -10.27 38.52
CA GLY A 28 39.30 -10.94 39.56
C GLY A 28 39.14 -12.46 39.57
N LYS A 29 39.40 -13.10 40.72
CA LYS A 29 39.47 -14.56 40.87
C LYS A 29 38.10 -15.23 40.65
N LEU A 30 38.10 -16.35 39.95
CA LEU A 30 36.99 -17.31 39.96
C LEU A 30 36.79 -17.82 41.40
N LYS A 31 35.54 -18.04 41.82
CA LYS A 31 35.23 -18.56 43.16
C LYS A 31 35.33 -20.09 43.14
N ASP A 32 35.97 -20.67 44.15
CA ASP A 32 36.43 -22.08 44.22
C ASP A 32 35.35 -23.17 43.96
N GLU A 33 34.06 -22.83 43.96
CA GLU A 33 32.95 -23.78 43.68
C GLU A 33 32.54 -23.84 42.20
N GLU A 34 32.88 -22.84 41.38
CA GLU A 34 32.51 -22.75 39.94
C GLU A 34 33.59 -23.33 39.00
N ASP A 35 34.72 -23.78 39.54
CA ASP A 35 35.94 -24.08 38.78
C ASP A 35 35.95 -25.45 38.09
N LYS A 36 35.01 -26.36 38.43
CA LYS A 36 35.08 -27.77 37.98
C LYS A 36 34.43 -28.02 36.61
N GLU A 37 33.63 -27.10 36.09
CA GLU A 37 32.89 -27.27 34.82
C GLU A 37 33.03 -26.07 33.87
N ILE A 38 34.19 -25.39 33.86
CA ILE A 38 34.43 -24.34 32.86
C ILE A 38 34.75 -24.99 31.51
N SER A 39 33.83 -24.83 30.56
CA SER A 39 34.07 -25.15 29.16
C SER A 39 34.86 -24.02 28.49
N CYS A 40 35.89 -24.36 27.72
CA CYS A 40 36.71 -23.39 26.99
C CYS A 40 36.79 -23.75 25.50
N GLY A 41 36.75 -22.73 24.64
CA GLY A 41 36.88 -22.90 23.19
C GLY A 41 37.54 -21.71 22.52
N LEU A 42 38.30 -21.99 21.46
CA LEU A 42 38.86 -20.99 20.56
C LEU A 42 37.95 -20.88 19.33
N PHE A 43 37.49 -19.66 19.05
CA PHE A 43 36.58 -19.33 17.97
C PHE A 43 37.20 -18.27 17.06
N HIS A 44 36.68 -18.12 15.84
CA HIS A 44 37.10 -17.09 14.91
C HIS A 44 35.96 -16.10 14.68
N ASP A 45 36.18 -14.82 15.01
CA ASP A 45 35.18 -13.76 14.86
C ASP A 45 35.31 -13.13 13.46
N GLN A 46 34.42 -13.53 12.54
CA GLN A 46 34.42 -13.10 11.14
C GLN A 46 34.27 -11.58 10.97
N ARG A 47 33.66 -10.87 11.91
CA ARG A 47 33.44 -9.41 11.79
C ARG A 47 34.69 -8.60 12.06
N LYS A 48 35.58 -9.12 12.92
CA LYS A 48 36.82 -8.44 13.34
C LYS A 48 38.08 -9.12 12.82
N ASP A 49 37.95 -10.25 12.15
CA ASP A 49 39.04 -11.10 11.65
C ASP A 49 40.05 -11.43 12.76
N LYS A 50 39.55 -11.85 13.92
CA LYS A 50 40.38 -12.15 15.11
C LYS A 50 39.95 -13.44 15.79
N THR A 51 40.94 -14.17 16.30
CA THR A 51 40.69 -15.32 17.18
C THR A 51 40.19 -14.86 18.54
N VAL A 52 39.17 -15.54 19.04
CA VAL A 52 38.46 -15.26 20.29
C VAL A 52 38.54 -16.49 21.18
N LEU A 53 38.85 -16.27 22.45
CA LEU A 53 38.75 -17.28 23.50
C LEU A 53 37.41 -17.03 24.21
N ALA A 54 36.57 -18.05 24.24
CA ALA A 54 35.34 -18.06 25.01
C ALA A 54 35.42 -19.10 26.12
N LEU A 55 35.02 -18.70 27.32
CA LEU A 55 34.96 -19.54 28.50
C LEU A 55 33.55 -19.46 29.07
N SER A 56 32.95 -20.58 29.47
CA SER A 56 31.63 -20.59 30.10
C SER A 56 31.58 -21.55 31.26
N ASN A 57 31.07 -21.08 32.39
CA ASN A 57 30.76 -21.87 33.59
C ASN A 57 29.25 -22.23 33.66
N GLY A 58 28.51 -22.11 32.54
CA GLY A 58 27.06 -22.35 32.46
C GLY A 58 26.17 -21.17 32.88
N GLN A 59 26.67 -20.23 33.69
CA GLN A 59 25.92 -19.03 34.11
C GLN A 59 26.43 -17.74 33.46
N ILE A 60 27.74 -17.64 33.26
CA ILE A 60 28.42 -16.47 32.70
C ILE A 60 29.31 -16.93 31.55
N VAL A 61 29.26 -16.19 30.46
CA VAL A 61 30.18 -16.36 29.32
C VAL A 61 31.24 -15.27 29.39
N TYR A 62 32.50 -15.65 29.37
CA TYR A 62 33.63 -14.73 29.25
C TYR A 62 34.18 -14.76 27.83
N LYS A 63 34.48 -13.60 27.28
CA LYS A 63 35.04 -13.43 25.92
C LYS A 63 36.34 -12.62 26.00
N GLY A 64 37.38 -13.04 25.29
CA GLY A 64 38.62 -12.28 25.09
C GLY A 64 39.17 -12.47 23.69
N TYR A 65 39.82 -11.46 23.13
CA TYR A 65 40.46 -11.54 21.80
C TYR A 65 41.95 -11.83 21.93
N ARG A 66 42.53 -12.48 20.91
CA ARG A 66 43.97 -12.73 20.85
C ARG A 66 44.75 -11.40 20.93
N PRO A 67 45.71 -11.28 21.85
CA PRO A 67 46.57 -10.09 21.93
C PRO A 67 47.47 -9.98 20.70
N ASP A 68 47.82 -8.75 20.34
CA ASP A 68 48.72 -8.47 19.22
C ASP A 68 50.16 -8.57 19.71
N VAL A 69 50.75 -9.77 19.60
CA VAL A 69 52.04 -10.14 20.22
C VAL A 69 53.19 -9.25 19.73
N GLU A 70 53.09 -8.68 18.53
CA GLU A 70 54.11 -7.78 17.97
C GLU A 70 54.13 -6.38 18.63
N LYS A 71 53.04 -5.97 19.27
CA LYS A 71 52.93 -4.67 19.95
C LYS A 71 53.33 -4.70 21.43
N GLU A 72 53.51 -5.88 22.01
CA GLU A 72 53.90 -6.01 23.42
C GLU A 72 55.43 -5.97 23.57
N SER A 73 55.94 -5.00 24.34
CA SER A 73 57.38 -4.87 24.62
C SER A 73 57.91 -5.96 25.59
N THR A 74 57.05 -6.84 26.08
CA THR A 74 57.38 -7.87 27.08
C THR A 74 56.83 -9.23 26.67
N ARG A 75 57.67 -10.27 26.73
CA ARG A 75 57.26 -11.65 26.48
C ARG A 75 57.08 -12.40 27.79
N THR A 76 55.98 -13.12 27.94
CA THR A 76 55.72 -13.93 29.14
C THR A 76 56.21 -15.36 28.90
N MET A 77 57.09 -15.84 29.78
CA MET A 77 57.65 -17.19 29.72
C MET A 77 57.18 -18.02 30.92
N LEU A 78 56.56 -19.16 30.67
CA LEU A 78 56.25 -20.17 31.67
C LEU A 78 57.47 -21.05 31.92
N VAL A 79 57.85 -21.16 33.18
CA VAL A 79 59.03 -21.91 33.61
C VAL A 79 58.56 -23.23 34.23
N LEU A 80 58.80 -24.34 33.54
CA LEU A 80 58.53 -25.69 34.05
C LEU A 80 59.81 -26.31 34.60
N HIS A 81 59.86 -26.45 35.93
CA HIS A 81 61.00 -27.05 36.64
C HIS A 81 60.73 -28.51 36.99
N ASN A 82 61.59 -29.41 36.49
CA ASN A 82 61.53 -30.81 36.86
C ASN A 82 62.35 -31.03 38.15
N LYS A 83 61.64 -31.23 39.27
CA LYS A 83 62.24 -31.44 40.59
C LYS A 83 63.17 -32.67 40.68
N LYS A 84 62.99 -33.67 39.80
CA LYS A 84 63.81 -34.91 39.81
C LYS A 84 65.13 -34.74 39.04
N THR A 85 65.12 -34.00 37.93
CA THR A 85 66.30 -33.84 37.06
C THR A 85 67.04 -32.51 37.25
N GLY A 86 66.45 -31.54 37.96
CA GLY A 86 67.02 -30.21 38.18
C GLY A 86 67.04 -29.32 36.94
N LYS A 87 66.46 -29.79 35.83
CA LYS A 87 66.37 -29.07 34.56
C LYS A 87 65.11 -28.22 34.46
N VAL A 88 65.21 -27.14 33.69
CA VAL A 88 64.12 -26.19 33.47
C VAL A 88 63.84 -26.06 31.98
N ARG A 89 62.56 -26.02 31.61
CA ARG A 89 62.10 -25.67 30.26
C ARG A 89 61.30 -24.38 30.30
N LEU A 90 61.53 -23.52 29.32
CA LEU A 90 60.79 -22.28 29.14
C LEU A 90 59.83 -22.40 27.96
N PHE A 91 58.58 -22.00 28.18
CA PHE A 91 57.54 -21.94 27.16
C PHE A 91 57.02 -20.51 27.03
N GLU A 92 57.02 -19.97 25.83
CA GLU A 92 56.36 -18.70 25.58
C GLU A 92 54.84 -18.85 25.69
N ALA A 93 54.22 -18.00 26.52
CA ALA A 93 52.78 -18.03 26.77
C ALA A 93 52.12 -16.70 26.40
N GLU A 94 50.97 -16.78 25.75
CA GLU A 94 50.17 -15.60 25.40
C GLU A 94 49.29 -15.20 26.58
N ARG A 95 49.18 -13.88 26.84
CA ARG A 95 48.37 -13.36 27.93
C ARG A 95 47.05 -12.79 27.41
N TRP A 96 45.98 -13.53 27.61
CA TRP A 96 44.64 -13.16 27.14
C TRP A 96 43.85 -12.49 28.26
N GLN A 97 43.21 -11.37 27.95
CA GLN A 97 42.28 -10.69 28.87
C GLN A 97 40.85 -11.04 28.46
N VAL A 98 40.08 -11.60 29.39
CA VAL A 98 38.69 -12.02 29.16
C VAL A 98 37.73 -11.20 30.02
N THR A 99 36.63 -10.78 29.40
CA THR A 99 35.61 -9.92 30.00
C THR A 99 34.27 -10.66 30.03
N PRO A 100 33.47 -10.56 31.09
CA PRO A 100 32.15 -11.19 31.13
C PRO A 100 31.24 -10.53 30.07
N VAL A 101 30.57 -11.37 29.29
CA VAL A 101 29.52 -10.97 28.36
C VAL A 101 28.24 -10.90 29.17
N LEU A 102 27.86 -9.69 29.56
CA LEU A 102 26.55 -9.43 30.13
C LEU A 102 25.55 -9.36 28.98
N GLU A 103 24.52 -10.20 29.00
CA GLU A 103 23.36 -10.00 28.13
C GLU A 103 22.77 -8.64 28.45
N LYS A 104 22.85 -7.72 27.49
CA LYS A 104 22.04 -6.51 27.56
C LYS A 104 20.61 -6.96 27.29
N PRO A 105 19.62 -6.52 28.10
CA PRO A 105 18.23 -6.65 27.68
C PRO A 105 18.11 -6.03 26.29
N ASP A 106 17.39 -6.70 25.39
CA ASP A 106 17.04 -6.14 24.09
C ASP A 106 16.24 -4.85 24.32
N PHE A 107 16.96 -3.73 24.33
CA PHE A 107 16.33 -2.44 24.12
C PHE A 107 16.20 -2.32 22.62
N GLU A 108 14.98 -2.52 22.12
CA GLU A 108 14.57 -1.94 20.85
C GLU A 108 15.08 -0.50 20.82
N ASP A 109 15.86 -0.15 19.80
CA ASP A 109 16.36 1.21 19.55
C ASP A 109 15.16 2.12 19.17
N ASN A 110 14.26 2.33 20.13
CA ASN A 110 13.28 3.41 20.10
C ASN A 110 14.04 4.70 20.42
N LYS A 111 14.53 5.37 19.38
CA LYS A 111 15.14 6.71 19.47
C LYS A 111 14.30 7.68 20.33
N ASP A 112 12.98 7.49 20.34
CA ASP A 112 12.04 8.30 21.13
C ASP A 112 12.23 8.20 22.65
N ASN A 113 12.75 7.08 23.16
CA ASN A 113 12.92 6.83 24.61
C ASN A 113 14.22 7.48 25.16
N ILE A 114 15.23 7.72 24.30
CA ILE A 114 16.48 8.36 24.70
C ILE A 114 16.25 9.84 25.01
N ASP A 115 15.42 10.51 24.22
CA ASP A 115 15.10 11.92 24.40
C ASP A 115 14.33 12.16 25.70
N GLU A 116 13.38 11.30 26.07
CA GLU A 116 12.65 11.39 27.35
C GLU A 116 13.57 11.22 28.57
N LYS A 117 14.53 10.28 28.48
CA LYS A 117 15.52 10.08 29.55
C LYS A 117 16.45 11.29 29.68
N ILE A 118 16.90 11.87 28.57
CA ILE A 118 17.74 13.07 28.56
C ILE A 118 16.99 14.27 29.14
N VAL A 119 15.72 14.44 28.80
CA VAL A 119 14.85 15.49 29.35
C VAL A 119 14.70 15.34 30.87
N THR A 120 14.47 14.12 31.35
CA THR A 120 14.37 13.81 32.78
C THR A 120 15.67 14.11 33.53
N LEU A 121 16.81 13.73 32.93
CA LEU A 121 18.13 13.97 33.50
C LEU A 121 18.46 15.47 33.56
N ASN A 122 18.12 16.22 32.51
CA ASN A 122 18.31 17.66 32.45
C ASN A 122 17.45 18.41 33.47
N LYS A 123 16.23 17.93 33.76
CA LYS A 123 15.38 18.46 34.83
C LYS A 123 15.96 18.23 36.23
N GLN A 124 16.48 17.03 36.50
CA GLN A 124 17.01 16.70 37.82
C GLN A 124 18.39 17.31 38.06
N PHE A 125 19.32 17.16 37.12
CA PHE A 125 20.74 17.45 37.31
C PHE A 125 21.29 18.59 36.43
N GLY A 126 20.50 19.14 35.49
CA GLY A 126 20.95 20.23 34.62
C GLY A 126 21.20 21.55 35.35
N SER A 127 22.06 22.42 34.79
CA SER A 127 22.24 23.78 35.30
C SER A 127 20.94 24.60 35.19
N LYS A 128 20.79 25.69 35.95
CA LYS A 128 19.58 26.56 35.89
C LYS A 128 19.19 26.98 34.46
N LYS A 129 20.19 27.22 33.59
CA LYS A 129 19.96 27.58 32.18
C LYS A 129 19.45 26.39 31.36
N VAL A 130 19.99 25.20 31.59
CA VAL A 130 19.59 23.96 30.91
C VAL A 130 18.20 23.51 31.36
N LYS A 131 17.87 23.61 32.65
CA LYS A 131 16.53 23.31 33.18
C LYS A 131 15.46 24.18 32.51
N ARG A 132 15.65 25.51 32.49
CA ARG A 132 14.72 26.44 31.83
C ARG A 132 14.52 26.14 30.34
N ARG A 133 15.59 25.84 29.61
CA ARG A 133 15.51 25.50 28.18
C ARG A 133 14.75 24.18 27.95
N THR A 134 14.97 23.20 28.82
CA THR A 134 14.30 21.89 28.75
C THR A 134 12.80 22.01 29.07
N GLU A 135 12.45 22.76 30.11
CA GLU A 135 11.05 23.06 30.47
C GLU A 135 10.33 23.85 29.36
N GLN A 136 11.03 24.80 28.72
CA GLN A 136 10.49 25.54 27.58
C GLN A 136 10.27 24.63 26.37
N PHE A 137 11.20 23.71 26.09
CA PHE A 137 11.08 22.75 25.00
C PHE A 137 9.93 21.77 25.21
N GLU A 138 9.72 21.27 26.43
CA GLU A 138 8.53 20.45 26.75
C GLU A 138 7.22 21.23 26.65
N LYS A 139 7.18 22.50 27.07
CA LYS A 139 5.98 23.34 26.88
C LYS A 139 5.65 23.58 25.41
N ILE A 140 6.67 23.60 24.55
CA ILE A 140 6.52 23.74 23.09
C ILE A 140 6.19 22.40 22.43
N LYS A 141 6.63 21.27 23.01
CA LYS A 141 6.21 19.90 22.67
C LYS A 141 4.77 19.71 23.17
N MET A 142 3.86 20.49 22.60
CA MET A 142 2.43 20.42 22.86
C MET A 142 1.94 18.99 22.57
N ASP A 143 1.18 18.49 23.53
CA ASP A 143 0.64 17.14 23.58
C ASP A 143 -0.12 16.84 22.29
N VAL A 144 0.41 15.93 21.46
CA VAL A 144 -0.21 15.54 20.18
C VAL A 144 -1.63 15.03 20.40
N ASN A 145 -1.90 14.44 21.57
CA ASN A 145 -3.23 14.02 21.95
C ASN A 145 -4.12 15.20 22.33
N SER A 146 -3.59 16.24 22.99
CA SER A 146 -4.32 17.49 23.23
C SER A 146 -4.60 18.24 21.93
N ILE A 147 -3.67 18.26 20.98
CA ILE A 147 -3.91 18.83 19.64
C ILE A 147 -4.95 17.98 18.91
N LYS A 148 -4.88 16.64 18.97
CA LYS A 148 -5.85 15.75 18.35
C LYS A 148 -7.24 15.92 18.95
N GLU A 149 -7.35 16.02 20.27
CA GLU A 149 -8.61 16.25 20.98
C GLU A 149 -9.14 17.67 20.74
N GLN A 150 -8.27 18.68 20.68
CA GLN A 150 -8.65 20.01 20.23
C GLN A 150 -9.04 20.02 18.76
N LEU A 151 -8.41 19.23 17.90
CA LEU A 151 -8.75 19.09 16.49
C LEU A 151 -10.09 18.38 16.34
N GLU A 152 -10.34 17.30 17.09
CA GLU A 152 -11.62 16.58 17.13
C GLU A 152 -12.73 17.45 17.69
N ASN A 153 -12.48 18.23 18.74
CA ASN A 153 -13.42 19.22 19.30
C ASN A 153 -13.65 20.41 18.35
N THR A 154 -12.63 20.85 17.61
CA THR A 154 -12.77 21.92 16.61
C THR A 154 -13.50 21.42 15.37
N VAL A 155 -13.23 20.19 14.93
CA VAL A 155 -13.90 19.52 13.79
C VAL A 155 -15.35 19.19 14.11
N SER A 156 -15.67 18.85 15.36
CA SER A 156 -17.06 18.62 15.80
C SER A 156 -17.85 19.90 16.06
N ASN A 157 -17.18 21.01 16.43
CA ASN A 157 -17.81 22.34 16.56
C ASN A 157 -17.90 23.13 15.25
N ILE A 158 -17.22 22.70 14.18
CA ILE A 158 -17.51 23.18 12.84
C ILE A 158 -18.84 22.53 12.45
N GLU A 159 -19.92 23.30 12.49
CA GLU A 159 -21.16 22.93 11.80
C GLU A 159 -20.84 22.85 10.31
N ILE A 160 -20.46 21.65 9.86
CA ILE A 160 -20.42 21.33 8.44
C ILE A 160 -21.89 21.29 8.02
N ASP A 161 -22.37 22.40 7.48
CA ASP A 161 -23.63 22.42 6.78
C ASP A 161 -23.55 21.33 5.70
N ARG A 162 -24.27 20.23 5.89
CA ARG A 162 -24.16 19.02 5.05
C ARG A 162 -24.53 19.29 3.58
N LEU A 163 -25.09 20.47 3.29
CA LEU A 163 -25.27 20.98 1.94
C LEU A 163 -23.95 21.28 1.23
N ASP A 164 -22.89 21.65 1.95
CA ASP A 164 -21.65 22.17 1.37
C ASP A 164 -20.61 21.09 1.04
N LEU A 165 -20.79 19.87 1.57
CA LEU A 165 -20.12 18.65 1.12
C LEU A 165 -20.85 17.97 -0.05
N SER A 166 -22.06 18.43 -0.40
CA SER A 166 -22.69 18.01 -1.65
C SER A 166 -22.00 18.75 -2.79
N VAL A 167 -20.96 18.12 -3.32
CA VAL A 167 -20.39 18.48 -4.62
C VAL A 167 -21.55 18.53 -5.62
N PRO A 168 -21.81 19.65 -6.31
CA PRO A 168 -22.65 19.62 -7.50
C PRO A 168 -21.99 18.62 -8.46
N THR A 169 -22.61 17.45 -8.61
CA THR A 169 -22.15 16.40 -9.50
C THR A 169 -22.53 16.78 -10.93
N ASP A 170 -21.87 17.81 -11.46
CA ASP A 170 -21.84 18.02 -12.91
C ASP A 170 -20.64 17.28 -13.48
N ASP A 171 -20.97 16.31 -14.34
CA ASP A 171 -20.17 15.74 -15.41
C ASP A 171 -18.70 15.42 -15.13
N CYS A 172 -18.43 14.26 -14.53
CA CYS A 172 -17.28 13.46 -14.96
C CYS A 172 -17.30 12.04 -14.39
N ILE A 173 -17.03 11.07 -15.26
CA ILE A 173 -16.92 9.64 -14.93
C ILE A 173 -15.81 9.47 -13.86
N SER A 174 -16.21 9.30 -12.61
CA SER A 174 -15.34 9.00 -11.48
C SER A 174 -14.91 7.53 -11.50
N ASN A 175 -13.74 7.18 -10.97
CA ASN A 175 -13.31 5.79 -10.77
C ASN A 175 -14.32 4.92 -9.99
N THR A 176 -15.27 5.54 -9.28
CA THR A 176 -16.45 4.89 -8.66
C THR A 176 -17.34 4.11 -9.66
N LEU A 177 -17.17 4.32 -10.97
CA LEU A 177 -18.00 3.70 -12.03
C LEU A 177 -17.42 2.41 -12.61
N LEU A 178 -16.14 2.14 -12.39
CA LEU A 178 -15.45 0.97 -12.90
C LEU A 178 -15.24 -0.04 -11.77
N PRO A 179 -15.45 -1.34 -12.02
CA PRO A 179 -14.93 -2.42 -11.16
C PRO A 179 -13.41 -2.36 -11.08
N THR A 180 -12.80 -3.05 -10.10
CA THR A 180 -11.33 -3.05 -10.00
C THR A 180 -10.74 -3.67 -11.27
N CYS A 181 -9.74 -3.01 -11.85
CA CYS A 181 -9.17 -3.38 -13.14
C CYS A 181 -7.71 -3.79 -12.95
N ASN A 182 -7.43 -5.06 -13.21
CA ASN A 182 -6.07 -5.58 -13.20
C ASN A 182 -5.41 -5.34 -14.57
N ARG A 183 -4.63 -4.27 -14.67
CA ARG A 183 -3.93 -3.91 -15.92
C ARG A 183 -2.74 -4.82 -16.23
N ASP A 184 -2.19 -5.49 -15.22
CA ASP A 184 -1.03 -6.38 -15.32
C ASP A 184 -1.45 -7.85 -15.58
N ALA A 185 -2.74 -8.09 -15.79
CA ALA A 185 -3.29 -9.40 -16.11
C ALA A 185 -2.62 -10.00 -17.35
N THR A 186 -2.15 -11.25 -17.26
CA THR A 186 -1.58 -11.99 -18.40
C THR A 186 -2.66 -12.59 -19.30
N ASN A 187 -3.84 -12.88 -18.74
CA ASN A 187 -5.00 -13.36 -19.49
C ASN A 187 -6.12 -12.33 -19.49
N VAL A 188 -6.89 -12.28 -20.59
CA VAL A 188 -8.00 -11.33 -20.75
C VAL A 188 -9.11 -11.55 -19.69
N LYS A 189 -9.29 -12.80 -19.24
CA LYS A 189 -10.23 -13.15 -18.16
C LYS A 189 -9.90 -12.49 -16.82
N ASP A 190 -8.61 -12.27 -16.56
CA ASP A 190 -8.13 -11.78 -15.26
C ASP A 190 -8.15 -10.24 -15.18
N VAL A 191 -8.51 -9.55 -16.27
CA VAL A 191 -8.56 -8.08 -16.35
C VAL A 191 -9.64 -7.49 -15.44
N TYR A 192 -10.81 -8.13 -15.39
CA TYR A 192 -11.94 -7.73 -14.56
C TYR A 192 -12.43 -8.92 -13.78
N ASN A 193 -12.51 -8.78 -12.45
CA ASN A 193 -13.15 -9.78 -11.62
C ASN A 193 -14.67 -9.63 -11.69
N ILE A 194 -15.38 -10.73 -11.98
CA ILE A 194 -16.85 -10.76 -12.02
C ILE A 194 -17.42 -10.50 -10.62
N ASP A 195 -16.72 -10.96 -9.57
CA ASP A 195 -17.16 -10.81 -8.18
C ASP A 195 -17.29 -9.34 -7.73
N ASP A 196 -16.53 -8.43 -8.36
CA ASP A 196 -16.62 -6.99 -8.10
C ASP A 196 -17.91 -6.37 -8.63
N ILE A 197 -18.50 -6.98 -9.66
CA ILE A 197 -19.76 -6.55 -10.26
C ILE A 197 -20.92 -7.24 -9.55
N ILE A 198 -20.82 -8.56 -9.38
CA ILE A 198 -21.86 -9.41 -8.79
C ILE A 198 -21.17 -10.39 -7.85
N PRO A 199 -21.38 -10.32 -6.53
CA PRO A 199 -20.83 -11.30 -5.62
C PRO A 199 -21.28 -12.72 -6.01
N LYS A 200 -20.37 -13.70 -5.98
CA LYS A 200 -20.65 -15.09 -6.34
C LYS A 200 -21.94 -15.66 -5.70
N SER A 201 -22.19 -15.36 -4.43
CA SER A 201 -23.39 -15.81 -3.72
C SER A 201 -24.69 -15.28 -4.35
N LYS A 202 -24.66 -14.09 -4.95
CA LYS A 202 -25.80 -13.49 -5.66
C LYS A 202 -25.97 -14.10 -7.05
N LEU A 203 -24.87 -14.45 -7.71
CA LEU A 203 -24.90 -15.09 -9.01
C LEU A 203 -25.41 -16.54 -8.93
N GLU A 204 -25.01 -17.28 -7.89
CA GLU A 204 -25.45 -18.66 -7.63
C GLU A 204 -26.98 -18.79 -7.49
N MET A 205 -27.64 -17.77 -6.90
CA MET A 205 -29.10 -17.72 -6.80
C MET A 205 -29.82 -17.60 -8.14
N LEU A 206 -29.12 -17.26 -9.22
CA LEU A 206 -29.68 -17.18 -10.57
C LEU A 206 -29.49 -18.47 -11.38
N TYR A 207 -28.70 -19.44 -10.90
CA TYR A 207 -28.37 -20.64 -11.67
C TYR A 207 -29.56 -21.56 -11.92
N GLU A 208 -30.47 -21.72 -10.94
CA GLU A 208 -31.67 -22.54 -11.12
C GLU A 208 -32.53 -22.00 -12.28
N TYR A 209 -32.81 -20.70 -12.25
CA TYR A 209 -33.56 -20.04 -13.33
C TYR A 209 -32.78 -20.02 -14.66
N ALA A 210 -31.45 -19.91 -14.62
CA ALA A 210 -30.62 -20.01 -15.82
C ALA A 210 -30.73 -21.39 -16.49
N MET A 211 -30.83 -22.47 -15.70
CA MET A 211 -31.07 -23.82 -16.21
C MET A 211 -32.47 -23.95 -16.83
N GLU A 212 -33.51 -23.39 -16.19
CA GLU A 212 -34.87 -23.34 -16.77
C GLU A 212 -34.89 -22.63 -18.14
N VAL A 213 -34.20 -21.49 -18.23
CA VAL A 213 -34.07 -20.71 -19.48
C VAL A 213 -33.34 -21.52 -20.56
N LEU A 214 -32.30 -22.28 -20.20
CA LEU A 214 -31.60 -23.16 -21.13
C LEU A 214 -32.46 -24.34 -21.62
N ASN A 215 -33.33 -24.86 -20.76
CA ASN A 215 -34.27 -25.93 -21.08
C ASN A 215 -35.45 -25.46 -21.95
N GLY A 216 -35.61 -24.14 -22.13
CA GLY A 216 -36.66 -23.54 -22.96
C GLY A 216 -37.95 -23.23 -22.23
N ASP A 217 -37.99 -23.40 -20.90
CA ASP A 217 -39.17 -23.17 -20.05
C ASP A 217 -39.29 -21.71 -19.62
N PHE A 218 -39.10 -20.75 -20.54
CA PHE A 218 -39.17 -19.32 -20.21
C PHE A 218 -39.99 -18.52 -21.22
N ASN A 219 -40.62 -17.45 -20.74
CA ASN A 219 -41.37 -16.56 -21.60
C ASN A 219 -40.42 -15.64 -22.38
N GLU A 220 -40.34 -15.85 -23.70
CA GLU A 220 -39.56 -15.04 -24.63
C GLU A 220 -40.18 -13.65 -24.91
N GLU A 221 -41.44 -13.42 -24.53
CA GLU A 221 -42.14 -12.17 -24.78
C GLU A 221 -41.53 -11.02 -23.96
N GLY A 222 -41.07 -9.97 -24.65
CA GLY A 222 -40.52 -8.77 -24.02
C GLY A 222 -39.00 -8.76 -23.78
N LYS A 223 -38.28 -9.86 -24.09
CA LYS A 223 -36.82 -9.92 -24.05
C LYS A 223 -36.17 -9.21 -25.23
N SER A 224 -34.98 -8.63 -25.01
CA SER A 224 -34.24 -7.91 -26.06
C SER A 224 -33.81 -8.85 -27.20
N THR A 225 -33.65 -8.32 -28.42
CA THR A 225 -33.12 -9.10 -29.56
C THR A 225 -31.71 -9.62 -29.28
N PHE A 226 -30.92 -8.84 -28.55
CA PHE A 226 -29.61 -9.24 -28.06
C PHE A 226 -29.69 -10.46 -27.14
N PHE A 227 -30.65 -10.50 -26.20
CA PHE A 227 -30.86 -11.65 -25.31
C PHE A 227 -31.09 -12.94 -26.11
N LYS A 228 -32.01 -12.88 -27.09
CA LYS A 228 -32.35 -14.05 -27.93
C LYS A 228 -31.16 -14.53 -28.78
N ASN A 229 -30.42 -13.60 -29.38
CA ASN A 229 -29.25 -13.93 -30.19
C ASN A 229 -28.11 -14.51 -29.32
N THR A 230 -27.89 -13.92 -28.15
CA THR A 230 -26.85 -14.34 -27.22
C THR A 230 -27.18 -15.71 -26.62
N LEU A 231 -28.45 -15.99 -26.29
CA LEU A 231 -28.87 -17.30 -25.79
C LEU A 231 -28.57 -18.43 -26.77
N LYS A 232 -28.85 -18.22 -28.08
CA LYS A 232 -28.51 -19.20 -29.14
C LYS A 232 -27.02 -19.47 -29.24
N PHE A 233 -26.20 -18.45 -29.02
CA PHE A 233 -24.74 -18.59 -29.00
C PHE A 233 -24.27 -19.37 -27.76
N ILE A 234 -24.80 -19.05 -26.58
CA ILE A 234 -24.42 -19.66 -25.30
C ILE A 234 -24.77 -21.16 -25.22
N GLN A 235 -25.86 -21.62 -25.86
CA GLN A 235 -26.27 -23.03 -25.82
C GLN A 235 -25.15 -24.02 -26.22
N SER A 236 -24.22 -23.59 -27.07
CA SER A 236 -23.09 -24.40 -27.53
C SER A 236 -21.85 -24.38 -26.61
N ASP A 237 -21.86 -23.54 -25.57
CA ASP A 237 -20.71 -23.29 -24.70
C ASP A 237 -20.70 -24.23 -23.48
N PRO A 238 -19.54 -24.77 -23.05
CA PRO A 238 -19.43 -25.56 -21.83
C PRO A 238 -19.78 -24.79 -20.54
N ASP A 239 -19.66 -23.46 -20.52
CA ASP A 239 -19.97 -22.60 -19.36
C ASP A 239 -21.34 -21.91 -19.50
N ASN A 240 -22.29 -22.60 -20.14
CA ASN A 240 -23.57 -22.04 -20.53
C ASN A 240 -24.41 -21.51 -19.36
N VAL A 241 -24.49 -22.23 -18.24
CA VAL A 241 -25.29 -21.82 -17.06
C VAL A 241 -24.80 -20.49 -16.49
N ASN A 242 -23.48 -20.33 -16.33
CA ASN A 242 -22.87 -19.08 -15.86
C ASN A 242 -23.16 -17.93 -16.81
N LYS A 243 -22.92 -18.13 -18.11
CA LYS A 243 -23.14 -17.09 -19.12
C LYS A 243 -24.61 -16.68 -19.20
N VAL A 244 -25.55 -17.60 -19.04
CA VAL A 244 -26.98 -17.28 -18.97
C VAL A 244 -27.32 -16.51 -17.69
N ALA A 245 -26.75 -16.89 -16.54
CA ALA A 245 -26.94 -16.12 -15.30
C ALA A 245 -26.44 -14.67 -15.41
N LEU A 246 -25.27 -14.48 -16.03
CA LEU A 246 -24.75 -13.13 -16.35
C LEU A 246 -25.67 -12.37 -17.31
N LEU A 247 -26.20 -13.06 -18.34
CA LEU A 247 -27.12 -12.46 -19.31
C LEU A 247 -28.45 -12.02 -18.64
N LEU A 248 -28.97 -12.83 -17.72
CA LEU A 248 -30.15 -12.50 -16.91
C LEU A 248 -29.88 -11.28 -16.03
N TYR A 249 -28.71 -11.21 -15.41
CA TYR A 249 -28.33 -10.05 -14.59
C TYR A 249 -28.20 -8.76 -15.42
N ILE A 250 -27.65 -8.84 -16.65
CA ILE A 250 -27.65 -7.70 -17.59
C ILE A 250 -29.08 -7.21 -17.85
N GLU A 251 -30.02 -8.10 -18.15
CA GLU A 251 -31.44 -7.74 -18.37
C GLU A 251 -32.06 -7.08 -17.14
N MET A 252 -31.72 -7.53 -15.92
CA MET A 252 -32.19 -6.90 -14.68
C MET A 252 -31.62 -5.49 -14.51
N ILE A 253 -30.33 -5.26 -14.74
CA ILE A 253 -29.74 -3.91 -14.70
C ILE A 253 -30.46 -3.00 -15.72
N ASN A 254 -30.72 -3.50 -16.93
CA ASN A 254 -31.40 -2.71 -17.96
C ASN A 254 -32.84 -2.39 -17.58
N ALA A 255 -33.57 -3.36 -17.04
CA ALA A 255 -34.91 -3.16 -16.50
C ALA A 255 -34.91 -2.07 -15.43
N TRP A 256 -33.94 -2.11 -14.48
CA TRP A 256 -33.75 -1.02 -13.51
C TRP A 256 -33.48 0.31 -14.21
N CYS A 257 -32.50 0.38 -15.12
CA CYS A 257 -32.11 1.61 -15.81
C CYS A 257 -33.21 2.24 -16.66
N ASP A 258 -34.16 1.45 -17.17
CA ASP A 258 -35.29 1.92 -17.98
C ASP A 258 -36.51 2.39 -17.16
N LEU A 259 -36.62 2.00 -15.89
CA LEU A 259 -37.71 2.46 -15.00
C LEU A 259 -37.79 3.99 -14.92
N LEU A 260 -39.03 4.50 -14.90
CA LEU A 260 -39.28 5.94 -14.78
C LEU A 260 -38.92 6.43 -13.37
N LEU A 261 -38.42 7.67 -13.26
CA LEU A 261 -38.00 8.27 -11.98
C LEU A 261 -39.12 8.29 -10.92
N LYS A 262 -40.39 8.34 -11.35
CA LYS A 262 -41.55 8.26 -10.46
C LYS A 262 -41.69 6.89 -9.78
N ASP A 263 -41.28 5.83 -10.48
CA ASP A 263 -41.40 4.44 -10.02
C ASP A 263 -40.17 4.02 -9.21
N VAL A 264 -39.00 4.63 -9.47
CA VAL A 264 -37.76 4.46 -8.68
C VAL A 264 -37.93 4.84 -7.20
N LYS A 265 -38.86 5.75 -6.88
CA LYS A 265 -39.12 6.20 -5.50
C LYS A 265 -40.02 5.27 -4.70
N LYS A 266 -40.68 4.31 -5.35
CA LYS A 266 -41.56 3.35 -4.66
C LYS A 266 -40.70 2.40 -3.82
N ARG A 267 -41.24 1.90 -2.70
CA ARG A 267 -40.54 0.92 -1.86
C ARG A 267 -40.55 -0.48 -2.48
N ASP A 268 -41.61 -0.82 -3.22
CA ASP A 268 -41.83 -2.16 -3.78
C ASP A 268 -41.40 -2.26 -5.24
N VAL A 269 -40.17 -1.84 -5.56
CA VAL A 269 -39.66 -1.97 -6.93
C VAL A 269 -39.14 -3.38 -7.15
N VAL A 270 -39.80 -4.10 -8.05
CA VAL A 270 -39.38 -5.45 -8.47
C VAL A 270 -38.70 -5.35 -9.84
N VAL A 271 -37.39 -5.53 -9.84
CA VAL A 271 -36.53 -5.65 -11.02
C VAL A 271 -36.23 -7.12 -11.30
N CYS A 272 -35.87 -7.86 -10.25
CA CYS A 272 -35.68 -9.31 -10.28
C CYS A 272 -36.87 -9.98 -9.58
N PRO A 273 -37.74 -10.70 -10.31
CA PRO A 273 -38.83 -11.46 -9.70
C PRO A 273 -38.36 -12.81 -9.11
N ILE A 274 -37.11 -13.21 -9.35
CA ILE A 274 -36.57 -14.54 -9.00
C ILE A 274 -36.03 -14.56 -7.57
N SER A 275 -35.26 -13.54 -7.18
CA SER A 275 -34.68 -13.42 -5.84
C SER A 275 -34.77 -11.98 -5.36
N GLU A 276 -35.30 -11.81 -4.16
CA GLU A 276 -35.40 -10.53 -3.49
C GLU A 276 -34.00 -9.97 -3.14
N GLU A 277 -33.05 -10.84 -2.81
CA GLU A 277 -31.69 -10.48 -2.47
C GLU A 277 -30.93 -9.91 -3.67
N VAL A 278 -31.09 -10.51 -4.85
CA VAL A 278 -30.50 -9.98 -6.11
C VAL A 278 -31.18 -8.66 -6.47
N ASN A 279 -32.50 -8.57 -6.27
CA ASN A 279 -33.25 -7.34 -6.49
C ASN A 279 -32.71 -6.19 -5.63
N GLN A 280 -32.57 -6.39 -4.32
CA GLN A 280 -32.02 -5.36 -3.42
C GLN A 280 -30.58 -5.00 -3.79
N HIS A 281 -29.75 -5.99 -4.13
CA HIS A 281 -28.37 -5.74 -4.53
C HIS A 281 -28.26 -4.82 -5.76
N ILE A 282 -29.08 -5.03 -6.79
CA ILE A 282 -29.09 -4.16 -7.98
C ILE A 282 -29.54 -2.75 -7.61
N ILE A 283 -30.62 -2.63 -6.84
CA ILE A 283 -31.16 -1.33 -6.43
C ILE A 283 -30.12 -0.58 -5.59
N ASP A 284 -29.47 -1.23 -4.62
CA ASP A 284 -28.43 -0.66 -3.78
C ASP A 284 -27.18 -0.25 -4.56
N THR A 285 -26.76 -1.06 -5.53
CA THR A 285 -25.53 -0.81 -6.30
C THR A 285 -25.68 0.34 -7.30
N TYR A 286 -26.89 0.56 -7.83
CA TYR A 286 -27.18 1.52 -8.90
C TYR A 286 -28.18 2.61 -8.49
N SER A 287 -28.25 2.95 -7.21
CA SER A 287 -29.02 4.09 -6.71
C SER A 287 -28.29 4.84 -5.61
N VAL A 288 -28.79 6.03 -5.27
CA VAL A 288 -28.26 6.87 -4.20
C VAL A 288 -29.41 7.20 -3.25
N PRO A 289 -29.20 7.18 -1.92
CA PRO A 289 -30.21 7.63 -0.96
C PRO A 289 -30.53 9.12 -1.19
N SER A 290 -31.80 9.48 -1.05
CA SER A 290 -32.31 10.84 -1.20
C SER A 290 -33.26 11.16 -0.05
N THR A 291 -33.52 12.45 0.19
CA THR A 291 -34.40 12.93 1.27
C THR A 291 -35.79 12.29 1.24
N ASN A 292 -36.31 11.99 0.05
CA ASN A 292 -37.61 11.36 -0.17
C ASN A 292 -37.50 9.91 -0.69
N GLY A 293 -36.47 9.16 -0.26
CA GLY A 293 -36.29 7.74 -0.59
C GLY A 293 -35.04 7.49 -1.42
N ARG A 294 -35.21 7.09 -2.68
CA ARG A 294 -34.09 6.72 -3.58
C ARG A 294 -34.11 7.56 -4.84
N THR A 295 -32.93 7.87 -5.36
CA THR A 295 -32.77 8.52 -6.65
C THR A 295 -31.77 7.78 -7.52
N ARG A 296 -31.94 7.89 -8.84
CA ARG A 296 -31.02 7.32 -9.83
C ARG A 296 -30.49 8.43 -10.74
N PRO A 297 -29.37 9.08 -10.37
CA PRO A 297 -28.74 10.07 -11.22
C PRO A 297 -28.16 9.42 -12.48
N ASN A 298 -27.83 10.23 -13.50
CA ASN A 298 -27.28 9.72 -14.76
C ASN A 298 -25.95 8.98 -14.55
N ILE A 299 -25.15 9.38 -13.55
CA ILE A 299 -23.91 8.70 -13.15
C ILE A 299 -24.18 7.22 -12.80
N MET A 300 -25.26 6.90 -12.08
CA MET A 300 -25.60 5.52 -11.73
C MET A 300 -26.10 4.71 -12.93
N LYS A 301 -26.73 5.36 -13.91
CA LYS A 301 -27.08 4.72 -15.19
C LYS A 301 -25.81 4.40 -15.99
N ASP A 302 -24.85 5.32 -15.99
CA ASP A 302 -23.57 5.13 -16.66
C ASP A 302 -22.77 3.99 -16.01
N LYS A 303 -22.83 3.86 -14.67
CA LYS A 303 -22.30 2.70 -13.94
C LYS A 303 -22.91 1.39 -14.41
N GLY A 304 -24.24 1.33 -14.46
CA GLY A 304 -24.99 0.16 -14.93
C GLY A 304 -24.59 -0.23 -16.35
N LEU A 305 -24.50 0.75 -17.25
CA LEU A 305 -24.06 0.53 -18.63
C LEU A 305 -22.64 -0.02 -18.75
N ILE A 306 -21.69 0.52 -17.98
CA ILE A 306 -20.30 0.03 -17.95
C ILE A 306 -20.26 -1.41 -17.46
N HIS A 307 -20.96 -1.73 -16.36
CA HIS A 307 -21.03 -3.09 -15.84
C HIS A 307 -21.66 -4.04 -16.86
N CYS A 308 -22.77 -3.65 -17.52
CA CYS A 308 -23.39 -4.44 -18.60
C CYS A 308 -22.44 -4.67 -19.77
N LEU A 309 -21.64 -3.67 -20.17
CA LEU A 309 -20.64 -3.81 -21.24
C LEU A 309 -19.56 -4.83 -20.89
N ILE A 310 -19.04 -4.79 -19.65
CA ILE A 310 -18.03 -5.73 -19.18
C ILE A 310 -18.60 -7.16 -19.16
N LEU A 311 -19.80 -7.33 -18.60
CA LEU A 311 -20.46 -8.64 -18.56
C LEU A 311 -20.78 -9.18 -19.97
N ALA A 312 -21.21 -8.32 -20.90
CA ALA A 312 -21.47 -8.71 -22.28
C ALA A 312 -20.18 -9.15 -23.01
N LEU A 313 -19.05 -8.46 -22.76
CA LEU A 313 -17.74 -8.87 -23.25
C LEU A 313 -17.35 -10.25 -22.69
N MET A 314 -17.59 -10.52 -21.40
CA MET A 314 -17.30 -11.82 -20.79
C MET A 314 -18.10 -12.96 -21.44
N ILE A 315 -19.40 -12.73 -21.72
CA ILE A 315 -20.28 -13.72 -22.35
C ILE A 315 -19.80 -14.07 -23.76
N TRP A 316 -19.45 -13.06 -24.56
CA TRP A 316 -19.03 -13.19 -25.96
C TRP A 316 -17.53 -13.48 -26.14
N ASN A 317 -16.86 -14.04 -25.12
CA ASN A 317 -15.43 -14.37 -25.18
C ASN A 317 -14.55 -13.18 -25.59
N PHE A 318 -14.85 -12.01 -25.04
CA PHE A 318 -14.10 -10.75 -25.20
C PHE A 318 -14.21 -10.06 -26.55
N GLU A 319 -15.15 -10.47 -27.42
CA GLU A 319 -15.43 -9.82 -28.70
C GLU A 319 -16.93 -9.51 -28.81
N LEU A 320 -17.30 -8.23 -28.74
CA LEU A 320 -18.71 -7.80 -28.70
C LEU A 320 -19.03 -6.84 -29.85
N ASP A 321 -20.18 -7.03 -30.49
CA ASP A 321 -20.73 -6.08 -31.46
C ASP A 321 -21.49 -4.96 -30.72
N LEU A 322 -20.99 -3.72 -30.83
CA LEU A 322 -21.53 -2.56 -30.14
C LEU A 322 -22.93 -2.16 -30.63
N GLU A 323 -23.27 -2.39 -31.91
CA GLU A 323 -24.62 -2.08 -32.43
C GLU A 323 -25.64 -3.10 -31.91
N GLN A 324 -25.26 -4.38 -31.81
CA GLN A 324 -26.14 -5.38 -31.19
C GLN A 324 -26.36 -5.09 -29.71
N PHE A 325 -25.30 -4.70 -28.98
CA PHE A 325 -25.40 -4.31 -27.58
C PHE A 325 -26.27 -3.05 -27.39
N ARG A 326 -26.18 -2.08 -28.31
CA ARG A 326 -26.96 -0.83 -28.24
C ARG A 326 -28.46 -1.06 -28.23
N VAL A 327 -28.94 -2.11 -28.90
CA VAL A 327 -30.38 -2.43 -29.00
C VAL A 327 -30.95 -2.97 -27.68
N ILE A 328 -30.10 -3.40 -26.73
CA ILE A 328 -30.52 -3.83 -25.40
C ILE A 328 -31.25 -2.70 -24.65
N MET A 329 -30.76 -1.46 -24.78
CA MET A 329 -31.30 -0.32 -24.06
C MET A 329 -32.51 0.26 -24.80
N LYS A 330 -33.70 0.25 -24.17
CA LYS A 330 -34.92 0.82 -24.79
C LYS A 330 -34.76 2.31 -25.07
N ARG A 331 -33.95 3.01 -24.26
CA ARG A 331 -33.52 4.39 -24.53
C ARG A 331 -32.22 4.38 -25.33
N LYS A 332 -32.28 4.84 -26.58
CA LYS A 332 -31.12 4.94 -27.48
C LYS A 332 -29.98 5.72 -26.80
N THR A 333 -28.96 5.00 -26.34
CA THR A 333 -27.70 5.59 -25.93
C THR A 333 -26.91 5.97 -27.18
N GLY A 334 -26.29 7.15 -27.18
CA GLY A 334 -25.49 7.62 -28.30
C GLY A 334 -24.22 6.78 -28.49
N LEU A 335 -23.88 6.43 -29.73
CA LEU A 335 -22.69 5.63 -30.06
C LEU A 335 -21.40 6.28 -29.52
N LYS A 336 -21.28 7.61 -29.59
CA LYS A 336 -20.14 8.35 -29.04
C LYS A 336 -19.94 8.08 -27.55
N LYS A 337 -21.03 8.00 -26.77
CA LYS A 337 -20.99 7.74 -25.34
C LYS A 337 -20.57 6.30 -25.05
N LEU A 338 -21.09 5.33 -25.80
CA LEU A 338 -20.65 3.94 -25.69
C LEU A 338 -19.18 3.76 -26.05
N LEU A 339 -18.70 4.39 -27.13
CA LEU A 339 -17.29 4.38 -27.50
C LEU A 339 -16.38 4.98 -26.41
N ASN A 340 -16.84 6.02 -25.72
CA ASN A 340 -16.12 6.56 -24.57
C ASN A 340 -16.06 5.54 -23.42
N PHE A 341 -17.14 4.81 -23.13
CA PHE A 341 -17.11 3.74 -22.13
C PHE A 341 -16.20 2.59 -22.53
N VAL A 342 -16.19 2.20 -23.80
CA VAL A 342 -15.28 1.16 -24.34
C VAL A 342 -13.81 1.55 -24.10
N LYS A 343 -13.45 2.82 -24.38
CA LYS A 343 -12.12 3.35 -24.07
C LYS A 343 -11.81 3.33 -22.58
N VAL A 344 -12.77 3.68 -21.74
CA VAL A 344 -12.65 3.69 -20.27
C VAL A 344 -12.44 2.27 -19.71
N ILE A 345 -13.07 1.26 -20.32
CA ILE A 345 -12.90 -0.17 -20.01
C ILE A 345 -11.54 -0.70 -20.53
N GLY A 346 -10.83 0.06 -21.39
CA GLY A 346 -9.60 -0.41 -22.03
C GLY A 346 -9.84 -1.40 -23.16
N ALA A 347 -11.07 -1.51 -23.67
CA ALA A 347 -11.36 -2.28 -24.87
C ALA A 347 -11.02 -1.48 -26.13
N VAL A 348 -10.66 -2.18 -27.20
CA VAL A 348 -10.24 -1.60 -28.49
C VAL A 348 -11.12 -2.09 -29.63
N SER A 349 -11.48 -1.18 -30.54
CA SER A 349 -12.21 -1.55 -31.76
C SER A 349 -11.37 -2.44 -32.68
N SER A 350 -12.02 -3.41 -33.32
CA SER A 350 -11.38 -4.28 -34.32
C SER A 350 -10.90 -3.47 -35.53
N LYS A 351 -9.80 -3.92 -36.14
CA LYS A 351 -9.27 -3.30 -37.38
C LYS A 351 -10.16 -3.60 -38.58
N LYS A 352 -10.91 -4.71 -38.56
CA LYS A 352 -11.76 -5.17 -39.67
C LYS A 352 -13.13 -4.51 -39.64
N ASP A 353 -13.71 -4.35 -38.46
CA ASP A 353 -14.99 -3.69 -38.25
C ASP A 353 -14.92 -2.80 -37.02
N LYS A 354 -15.20 -1.50 -37.19
CA LYS A 354 -15.15 -0.52 -36.10
C LYS A 354 -16.25 -0.72 -35.06
N ASN A 355 -17.31 -1.46 -35.41
CA ASN A 355 -18.43 -1.77 -34.52
C ASN A 355 -18.12 -2.90 -33.54
N ILE A 356 -17.15 -3.77 -33.88
CA ILE A 356 -16.72 -4.86 -33.02
C ILE A 356 -15.67 -4.33 -32.04
N ILE A 357 -15.94 -4.47 -30.75
CA ILE A 357 -15.02 -4.13 -29.67
C ILE A 357 -14.40 -5.40 -29.10
N MET A 358 -13.12 -5.35 -28.78
CA MET A 358 -12.40 -6.47 -28.19
C MET A 358 -11.62 -6.03 -26.95
N LEU A 359 -11.67 -6.84 -25.89
CA LEU A 359 -10.76 -6.70 -24.77
C LEU A 359 -9.51 -7.54 -25.07
N LYS A 360 -8.32 -6.92 -25.02
CA LYS A 360 -7.04 -7.58 -25.30
C LYS A 360 -6.01 -7.21 -24.26
N VAL A 361 -5.13 -8.17 -23.95
CA VAL A 361 -3.96 -7.97 -23.10
C VAL A 361 -2.72 -7.84 -24.01
N PRO A 362 -1.78 -6.91 -23.73
CA PRO A 362 -1.84 -5.92 -22.66
C PRO A 362 -2.93 -4.86 -22.94
N LEU A 363 -3.57 -4.37 -21.89
CA LEU A 363 -4.53 -3.28 -22.02
C LEU A 363 -3.85 -2.06 -22.61
N PRO A 364 -4.56 -1.24 -23.42
CA PRO A 364 -4.01 0.01 -23.89
C PRO A 364 -3.57 0.85 -22.69
N SER A 365 -2.34 1.36 -22.76
CA SER A 365 -1.82 2.33 -21.79
C SER A 365 -2.80 3.51 -21.71
N PRO A 366 -3.02 4.10 -20.51
CA PRO A 366 -3.80 5.31 -20.44
C PRO A 366 -3.24 6.34 -21.43
N SER A 367 -4.11 7.03 -22.15
CA SER A 367 -3.66 7.92 -23.21
C SER A 367 -3.23 9.26 -22.62
N LYS A 368 -2.02 9.68 -22.99
CA LYS A 368 -1.56 11.06 -22.84
C LYS A 368 -2.57 12.01 -23.51
N LEU A 369 -2.83 13.17 -22.91
CA LEU A 369 -3.76 14.15 -23.48
C LEU A 369 -3.29 14.55 -24.89
N THR A 370 -4.20 14.43 -25.85
CA THR A 370 -3.99 14.92 -27.22
C THR A 370 -3.90 16.45 -27.25
N PRO A 371 -3.34 17.06 -28.32
CA PRO A 371 -3.27 18.53 -28.43
C PRO A 371 -4.64 19.21 -28.29
N GLU A 372 -5.69 18.62 -28.88
CA GLU A 372 -7.07 19.12 -28.80
C GLU A 372 -7.63 19.03 -27.36
N GLU A 373 -7.39 17.91 -26.68
CA GLU A 373 -7.80 17.73 -25.29
C GLU A 373 -7.03 18.66 -24.34
N ARG A 374 -5.75 18.93 -24.61
CA ARG A 374 -4.95 19.90 -23.84
C ARG A 374 -5.55 21.29 -23.96
N GLU A 375 -5.89 21.71 -25.16
CA GLU A 375 -6.51 23.03 -25.37
C GLU A 375 -7.86 23.13 -24.65
N GLN A 376 -8.71 22.11 -24.74
CA GLN A 376 -10.01 22.14 -24.08
C GLN A 376 -9.93 22.05 -22.55
N ASN A 377 -9.07 21.17 -22.02
CA ASN A 377 -9.06 20.80 -20.61
C ASN A 377 -8.04 21.59 -19.78
N LEU A 378 -6.93 22.05 -20.35
CA LEU A 378 -5.92 22.82 -19.61
C LEU A 378 -6.23 24.31 -19.62
N ASN A 379 -6.84 24.87 -20.67
CA ASN A 379 -7.14 26.32 -20.72
C ASN A 379 -7.91 26.86 -19.49
N PRO A 380 -8.92 26.16 -18.95
CA PRO A 380 -9.57 26.57 -17.70
C PRO A 380 -8.62 26.57 -16.49
N LEU A 381 -7.76 25.56 -16.38
CA LEU A 381 -6.77 25.43 -15.29
C LEU A 381 -5.66 26.48 -15.41
N LEU A 382 -5.20 26.77 -16.62
CA LEU A 382 -4.20 27.82 -16.85
C LEU A 382 -4.76 29.19 -16.46
N SER A 383 -6.04 29.43 -16.75
CA SER A 383 -6.74 30.65 -16.37
C SER A 383 -6.97 30.75 -14.86
N SER A 384 -7.04 29.62 -14.14
CA SER A 384 -7.11 29.58 -12.68
C SER A 384 -5.74 29.64 -11.99
N GLY A 385 -4.64 29.79 -12.74
CA GLY A 385 -3.28 29.97 -12.20
C GLY A 385 -2.42 28.71 -12.18
N TRP A 386 -2.86 27.60 -12.80
CA TRP A 386 -1.96 26.49 -13.10
C TRP A 386 -0.98 26.89 -14.22
N THR A 387 0.19 26.28 -14.22
CA THR A 387 1.23 26.50 -15.22
C THR A 387 1.73 25.17 -15.75
N VAL A 388 2.06 25.10 -17.04
CA VAL A 388 2.74 23.93 -17.61
C VAL A 388 4.23 24.05 -17.29
N GLN A 389 4.83 22.99 -16.76
CA GLN A 389 6.26 22.97 -16.50
C GLN A 389 7.07 22.89 -17.80
N SER A 390 8.22 23.57 -17.85
CA SER A 390 9.06 23.64 -19.04
C SER A 390 10.03 22.46 -19.18
N ASP A 391 10.38 21.83 -18.06
CA ASP A 391 11.34 20.74 -17.94
C ASP A 391 10.70 19.34 -18.04
N ARG A 392 9.40 19.24 -17.77
CA ARG A 392 8.62 17.99 -17.87
C ARG A 392 7.16 18.23 -18.20
N ASP A 393 6.50 17.23 -18.77
CA ASP A 393 5.08 17.30 -19.13
C ASP A 393 4.20 17.12 -17.87
N ALA A 394 4.09 18.22 -17.11
CA ALA A 394 3.37 18.31 -15.85
C ALA A 394 2.71 19.70 -15.72
N ILE A 395 1.73 19.80 -14.82
CA ILE A 395 1.14 21.08 -14.42
C ILE A 395 1.48 21.38 -12.96
N TYR A 396 1.69 22.66 -12.67
CA TYR A 396 2.13 23.16 -11.38
C TYR A 396 1.27 24.34 -10.89
N LYS A 397 1.03 24.41 -9.58
CA LYS A 397 0.43 25.58 -8.92
C LYS A 397 0.88 25.72 -7.46
N GLU A 398 1.09 26.97 -7.03
CA GLU A 398 1.31 27.33 -5.62
C GLU A 398 0.00 27.84 -5.00
N PHE A 399 -0.35 27.31 -3.83
CA PHE A 399 -1.48 27.74 -3.02
C PHE A 399 -0.98 28.38 -1.72
N VAL A 400 -1.55 29.52 -1.35
CA VAL A 400 -1.19 30.26 -0.13
C VAL A 400 -2.43 30.45 0.74
N PHE A 401 -2.38 29.95 1.96
CA PHE A 401 -3.47 29.98 2.96
C PHE A 401 -3.16 31.00 4.07
N LYS A 402 -4.08 31.24 5.01
CA LYS A 402 -3.83 32.20 6.09
C LYS A 402 -2.87 31.65 7.14
N ASN A 403 -2.91 30.35 7.39
CA ASN A 403 -2.10 29.69 8.41
C ASN A 403 -1.88 28.21 8.05
N PHE A 404 -1.05 27.53 8.85
CA PHE A 404 -0.75 26.11 8.66
C PHE A 404 -1.97 25.19 8.79
N ASN A 405 -2.91 25.50 9.67
CA ASN A 405 -4.10 24.67 9.88
C ASN A 405 -5.00 24.64 8.62
N GLU A 406 -5.23 25.81 8.00
CA GLU A 406 -5.95 25.89 6.73
C GLU A 406 -5.24 25.13 5.61
N ALA A 407 -3.90 25.30 5.49
CA ALA A 407 -3.10 24.58 4.49
C ALA A 407 -3.18 23.06 4.68
N PHE A 408 -3.05 22.58 5.92
CA PHE A 408 -3.11 21.15 6.24
C PHE A 408 -4.51 20.56 6.06
N GLY A 409 -5.56 21.32 6.41
CA GLY A 409 -6.95 20.93 6.16
C GLY A 409 -7.25 20.79 4.66
N PHE A 410 -6.77 21.73 3.85
CA PHE A 410 -6.80 21.62 2.38
C PHE A 410 -6.06 20.36 1.90
N MET A 411 -4.83 20.14 2.35
CA MET A 411 -4.01 18.99 1.97
C MET A 411 -4.71 17.66 2.29
N THR A 412 -5.35 17.54 3.45
CA THR A 412 -6.07 16.34 3.87
C THR A 412 -7.22 16.01 2.91
N ARG A 413 -7.99 17.03 2.48
CA ARG A 413 -9.08 16.83 1.51
C ARG A 413 -8.55 16.38 0.14
N VAL A 414 -7.41 16.92 -0.29
CA VAL A 414 -6.73 16.50 -1.54
C VAL A 414 -6.24 15.07 -1.43
N ALA A 415 -5.64 14.67 -0.30
CA ALA A 415 -5.16 13.31 -0.07
C ALA A 415 -6.29 12.26 -0.16
N LEU A 416 -7.45 12.53 0.45
CA LEU A 416 -8.61 11.63 0.37
C LEU A 416 -9.11 11.44 -1.06
N GLN A 417 -9.11 12.50 -1.86
CA GLN A 417 -9.52 12.43 -3.26
C GLN A 417 -8.47 11.73 -4.13
N ALA A 418 -7.19 12.01 -3.90
CA ALA A 418 -6.07 11.36 -4.58
C ALA A 418 -6.11 9.84 -4.38
N GLU A 419 -6.34 9.39 -3.14
CA GLU A 419 -6.48 7.97 -2.80
C GLU A 419 -7.68 7.33 -3.50
N LYS A 420 -8.84 8.00 -3.47
CA LYS A 420 -10.04 7.52 -4.19
C LYS A 420 -9.83 7.43 -5.71
N MET A 421 -8.96 8.28 -6.25
CA MET A 421 -8.63 8.30 -7.68
C MET A 421 -7.48 7.36 -8.06
N ASP A 422 -6.80 6.75 -7.07
CA ASP A 422 -5.53 6.06 -7.29
C ASP A 422 -4.58 6.90 -8.17
N HIS A 423 -4.45 8.18 -7.79
CA HIS A 423 -3.65 9.17 -8.50
C HIS A 423 -3.14 10.22 -7.53
N HIS A 424 -1.85 10.14 -7.19
CA HIS A 424 -1.25 10.96 -6.14
C HIS A 424 -0.50 12.17 -6.70
N PRO A 425 -0.65 13.36 -6.10
CA PRO A 425 0.14 14.52 -6.48
C PRO A 425 1.56 14.43 -5.95
N GLU A 426 2.49 15.09 -6.64
CA GLU A 426 3.72 15.55 -6.01
C GLU A 426 3.42 16.87 -5.31
N TRP A 427 3.74 16.99 -4.02
CA TRP A 427 3.53 18.25 -3.32
C TRP A 427 4.67 18.60 -2.34
N PHE A 428 4.77 19.88 -2.02
CA PHE A 428 5.70 20.41 -1.05
C PHE A 428 5.00 21.48 -0.22
N ASN A 429 5.04 21.35 1.11
CA ASN A 429 4.37 22.28 2.02
C ASN A 429 5.38 22.94 2.97
N VAL A 430 5.27 24.26 3.10
CA VAL A 430 5.99 25.05 4.10
C VAL A 430 5.00 26.01 4.75
N TYR A 431 4.68 25.76 6.02
CA TYR A 431 3.72 26.56 6.78
C TYR A 431 2.38 26.73 6.02
N ASN A 432 2.03 27.94 5.62
CA ASN A 432 0.78 28.25 4.94
C ASN A 432 0.84 28.10 3.40
N LYS A 433 1.95 27.60 2.84
CA LYS A 433 2.15 27.45 1.40
C LYS A 433 2.16 25.98 0.98
N VAL A 434 1.42 25.63 -0.06
CA VAL A 434 1.38 24.27 -0.64
C VAL A 434 1.64 24.36 -2.13
N ASN A 435 2.71 23.73 -2.58
CA ASN A 435 3.08 23.63 -3.98
C ASN A 435 2.64 22.26 -4.47
N ILE A 436 1.89 22.20 -5.57
CA ILE A 436 1.39 20.94 -6.14
C ILE A 436 1.81 20.83 -7.60
N THR A 437 2.36 19.67 -7.94
CA THR A 437 2.69 19.26 -9.31
C THR A 437 1.95 17.98 -9.66
N LEU A 438 1.35 17.93 -10.85
CA LEU A 438 0.58 16.78 -11.35
C LEU A 438 1.17 16.30 -12.68
N SER A 439 1.43 15.00 -12.75
CA SER A 439 1.79 14.27 -13.96
C SER A 439 1.44 12.80 -13.76
N SER A 440 1.10 12.11 -14.84
CA SER A 440 0.84 10.67 -14.82
C SER A 440 2.12 9.93 -15.26
N HIS A 441 2.79 9.28 -14.31
CA HIS A 441 4.05 8.56 -14.54
C HIS A 441 3.91 7.42 -15.56
N ASP A 442 2.77 6.73 -15.55
CA ASP A 442 2.48 5.58 -16.42
C ASP A 442 2.25 5.96 -17.89
N VAL A 443 1.99 7.23 -18.19
CA VAL A 443 1.87 7.76 -19.57
C VAL A 443 2.99 8.72 -19.94
N ASN A 444 3.97 8.89 -19.05
CA ASN A 444 5.06 9.85 -19.16
C ASN A 444 4.56 11.25 -19.58
N GLY A 445 3.58 11.77 -18.84
CA GLY A 445 3.01 13.08 -19.11
C GLY A 445 1.61 13.31 -18.54
N LEU A 446 0.95 14.35 -19.05
CA LEU A 446 -0.38 14.72 -18.60
C LEU A 446 -1.45 13.77 -19.15
N SER A 447 -2.30 13.27 -18.25
CA SER A 447 -3.50 12.49 -18.56
C SER A 447 -4.76 13.18 -18.05
N GLN A 448 -5.92 12.60 -18.36
CA GLN A 448 -7.20 13.10 -17.83
C GLN A 448 -7.27 13.02 -16.30
N ARG A 449 -6.48 12.15 -15.64
CA ARG A 449 -6.44 12.07 -14.17
C ARG A 449 -5.82 13.33 -13.55
N ASP A 450 -4.77 13.86 -14.18
CA ASP A 450 -4.12 15.11 -13.75
C ASP A 450 -5.10 16.28 -13.83
N VAL A 451 -5.83 16.41 -14.95
CA VAL A 451 -6.86 17.44 -15.11
C VAL A 451 -7.93 17.33 -14.03
N LYS A 452 -8.47 16.12 -13.81
CA LYS A 452 -9.53 15.88 -12.82
C LYS A 452 -9.08 16.25 -11.41
N LEU A 453 -7.87 15.83 -11.02
CA LEU A 453 -7.34 16.13 -9.70
C LEU A 453 -7.06 17.64 -9.55
N ALA A 454 -6.52 18.30 -10.58
CA ALA A 454 -6.31 19.75 -10.60
C ALA A 454 -7.63 20.52 -10.43
N THR A 455 -8.68 20.14 -11.15
CA THR A 455 -10.01 20.75 -11.03
C THR A 455 -10.60 20.58 -9.63
N PHE A 456 -10.43 19.40 -9.03
CA PHE A 456 -10.86 19.16 -7.65
C PHE A 456 -10.06 20.02 -6.66
N ILE A 457 -8.74 20.08 -6.82
CA ILE A 457 -7.84 20.90 -6.00
C ILE A 457 -8.29 22.36 -6.02
N ASP A 458 -8.55 22.94 -7.20
CA ASP A 458 -9.02 24.32 -7.32
C ASP A 458 -10.34 24.56 -6.59
N LYS A 459 -11.28 23.62 -6.72
CA LYS A 459 -12.58 23.68 -6.03
C LYS A 459 -12.44 23.67 -4.51
N VAL A 460 -11.47 22.92 -3.99
CA VAL A 460 -11.22 22.79 -2.55
C VAL A 460 -10.38 23.94 -2.00
N ALA A 461 -9.59 24.61 -2.85
CA ALA A 461 -8.83 25.82 -2.52
C ALA A 461 -9.68 27.10 -2.60
N GLY A 462 -10.72 27.12 -3.44
CA GLY A 462 -11.66 28.24 -3.58
C GLY A 462 -12.75 28.32 -2.50
N LYS A 463 -12.71 27.41 -1.51
CA LYS A 463 -13.50 27.44 -0.28
C LYS A 463 -12.56 27.75 0.87
#